data_AF-A0A538R7P5-F1
#
_entry.id   AF-A0A538R7P5-F1
#
_cell.length_a   1.000
_cell.length_b   1.000
_cell.length_c   1.000
_cell.angle_alpha   90.00
_cell.angle_beta   90.00
_cell.angle_gamma   90.00
#
_symmetry.space_group_name_H-M   'P 1'
#
loop_
_entity.id
_entity.type
_entity.pdbx_description
1 polymer ?
#
loop_
_entity_poly.entity_id
_entity_poly.type
_entity_poly.pdbx_seq_one_letter_code
_entity_poly.pdbx_strand_id
1 'polypeptide(L)'
;MANRTNYPKHQPTPEQRKQVEAMAAYGLPHEDITRVIGIALPTLYKWYREELDTGHVKANARVADNLFKIATGSGREAVTAAIFWLKVRAGWSEYAPPVQLGKKAQAELEAVKSADGTEWHTLVH
;
A
#
# COMPACT_ATOMS: atom_id res chain seq x y z
N MET A 1 -42.62 -21.83 -2.45
CA MET A 1 -41.27 -21.88 -1.87
C MET A 1 -40.30 -22.13 -3.01
N ALA A 2 -39.53 -21.10 -3.41
CA ALA A 2 -38.73 -21.14 -4.64
C ALA A 2 -37.61 -22.19 -4.56
N ASN A 3 -37.44 -22.88 -5.69
CA ASN A 3 -36.58 -24.03 -5.91
C ASN A 3 -35.11 -23.70 -5.55
N ARG A 4 -34.48 -24.50 -4.68
CA ARG A 4 -33.03 -24.44 -4.44
C ARG A 4 -32.36 -25.00 -5.71
N THR A 5 -32.14 -24.14 -6.69
CA THR A 5 -31.48 -24.44 -7.95
C THR A 5 -30.12 -25.08 -7.67
N ASN A 6 -29.99 -26.33 -8.11
CA ASN A 6 -28.79 -27.15 -8.05
C ASN A 6 -27.74 -26.59 -9.03
N TYR A 7 -27.10 -25.47 -8.67
CA TYR A 7 -25.92 -25.01 -9.40
C TYR A 7 -24.75 -25.94 -9.06
N PRO A 8 -23.99 -26.43 -10.07
CA PRO A 8 -22.82 -27.24 -9.80
C PRO A 8 -21.90 -26.47 -8.84
N LYS A 9 -21.44 -27.16 -7.80
CA LYS A 9 -20.52 -26.56 -6.82
C LYS A 9 -19.29 -26.07 -7.57
N HIS A 10 -18.95 -24.80 -7.37
CA HIS A 10 -17.73 -24.20 -7.92
C HIS A 10 -16.50 -25.04 -7.54
N GLN A 11 -15.70 -25.40 -8.53
CA GLN A 11 -14.43 -26.11 -8.35
C GLN A 11 -13.31 -25.22 -8.87
N PRO A 12 -12.51 -24.60 -7.99
CA PRO A 12 -11.46 -23.68 -8.40
C PRO A 12 -10.34 -24.44 -9.15
N THR A 13 -10.09 -24.07 -10.40
CA THR A 13 -8.94 -24.58 -11.16
C THR A 13 -7.66 -23.80 -10.83
N PRO A 14 -6.46 -24.38 -11.07
CA PRO A 14 -5.20 -23.66 -10.92
C PRO A 14 -5.13 -22.37 -11.74
N GLU A 15 -5.67 -22.37 -12.96
CA GLU A 15 -5.71 -21.20 -13.83
C GLU A 15 -6.58 -20.10 -13.24
N GLN A 16 -7.79 -20.44 -12.74
CA GLN A 16 -8.65 -19.48 -12.09
C GLN A 16 -8.01 -18.90 -10.82
N ARG A 17 -7.30 -19.73 -10.04
CA ARG A 17 -6.56 -19.25 -8.85
C ARG A 17 -5.50 -18.22 -9.22
N LYS A 18 -4.68 -18.52 -10.23
CA LYS A 18 -3.69 -17.57 -10.76
C LYS A 18 -4.34 -16.28 -11.26
N GLN A 19 -5.50 -16.40 -11.93
CA GLN A 19 -6.23 -15.24 -12.43
C GLN A 19 -6.78 -14.37 -11.29
N VAL A 20 -7.39 -14.97 -10.26
CA VAL A 20 -7.87 -14.27 -9.07
C VAL A 20 -6.71 -13.61 -8.31
N GLU A 21 -5.61 -14.33 -8.11
CA GLU A 21 -4.40 -13.81 -7.46
C GLU A 21 -3.84 -12.60 -8.21
N ALA A 22 -3.77 -12.65 -9.54
CA ALA A 22 -3.29 -11.55 -10.36
C ALA A 22 -4.20 -10.31 -10.24
N MET A 23 -5.53 -10.50 -10.31
CA MET A 23 -6.46 -9.37 -10.18
C MET A 23 -6.43 -8.76 -8.78
N ALA A 24 -6.34 -9.60 -7.73
CA ALA A 24 -6.17 -9.13 -6.36
C ALA A 24 -4.83 -8.40 -6.17
N ALA A 25 -3.76 -8.91 -6.78
CA ALA A 25 -2.44 -8.26 -6.81
C ALA A 25 -2.47 -6.85 -7.43
N TYR A 26 -3.33 -6.63 -8.43
CA TYR A 26 -3.53 -5.30 -9.04
C TYR A 26 -4.47 -4.39 -8.25
N GLY A 27 -5.09 -4.89 -7.17
CA GLY A 27 -6.02 -4.12 -6.35
C GLY A 27 -7.43 -3.98 -6.94
N LEU A 28 -7.84 -4.91 -7.82
CA LEU A 28 -9.22 -4.89 -8.33
C LEU A 28 -10.23 -5.18 -7.21
N PRO A 29 -11.39 -4.48 -7.19
CA PRO A 29 -12.50 -4.81 -6.29
C PRO A 29 -12.94 -6.27 -6.46
N HIS A 30 -13.33 -6.91 -5.35
CA HIS A 30 -13.76 -8.31 -5.38
C HIS A 30 -15.00 -8.53 -6.25
N GLU A 31 -15.87 -7.51 -6.37
CA GLU A 31 -17.02 -7.50 -7.26
C GLU A 31 -16.61 -7.61 -8.74
N ASP A 32 -15.57 -6.89 -9.16
CA ASP A 32 -15.02 -7.00 -10.51
C ASP A 32 -14.40 -8.37 -10.75
N ILE A 33 -13.65 -8.88 -9.77
CA ILE A 33 -13.08 -10.24 -9.82
C ILE A 33 -14.19 -11.27 -10.00
N THR A 34 -15.31 -11.15 -9.27
CA THR A 34 -16.45 -12.06 -9.42
C THR A 34 -17.12 -11.98 -10.78
N ARG A 35 -17.22 -10.79 -11.38
CA ARG A 35 -17.74 -10.60 -12.74
C ARG A 35 -16.87 -11.30 -13.78
N VAL A 36 -15.55 -11.21 -13.63
CA VAL A 36 -14.58 -11.85 -14.54
C VAL A 36 -14.60 -13.37 -14.42
N ILE A 37 -14.66 -13.91 -13.19
CA ILE A 37 -14.65 -15.37 -12.97
C ILE A 37 -16.03 -16.00 -13.19
N GLY A 38 -17.11 -15.21 -13.10
CA GLY A 38 -18.49 -15.69 -13.28
C GLY A 38 -19.05 -16.42 -12.05
N ILE A 39 -18.66 -16.00 -10.84
CA ILE A 39 -19.08 -16.61 -9.57
C ILE A 39 -19.72 -15.60 -8.63
N ALA A 40 -20.44 -16.06 -7.61
CA ALA A 40 -20.95 -15.18 -6.56
C ALA A 40 -19.85 -14.77 -5.57
N LEU A 41 -19.98 -13.59 -4.96
CA LEU A 41 -19.02 -13.07 -3.97
C LEU A 41 -18.76 -14.02 -2.77
N PRO A 42 -19.77 -14.70 -2.17
CA PRO A 42 -19.51 -15.69 -1.12
C PRO A 42 -18.68 -16.89 -1.63
N THR A 43 -18.84 -17.27 -2.90
CA THR A 43 -18.07 -18.34 -3.53
C THR A 43 -16.61 -17.92 -3.72
N LEU A 44 -16.37 -16.66 -4.11
CA LEU A 44 -15.02 -16.10 -4.21
C LEU A 44 -14.30 -16.19 -2.86
N TYR A 45 -14.92 -15.67 -1.79
CA TYR A 45 -14.33 -15.72 -0.45
C TYR A 45 -14.09 -17.13 0.07
N LYS A 46 -14.98 -18.07 -0.26
CA LYS A 46 -14.85 -19.47 0.19
C LYS A 46 -13.65 -20.17 -0.43
N TRP A 47 -13.39 -19.95 -1.72
CA TRP A 47 -12.44 -20.77 -2.47
C TRP A 47 -11.10 -20.09 -2.73
N TYR A 48 -11.07 -18.75 -2.76
CA TYR A 48 -9.90 -17.98 -3.17
C TYR A 48 -9.35 -17.06 -2.06
N ARG A 49 -9.61 -17.39 -0.79
CA ARG A 49 -9.22 -16.53 0.34
C ARG A 49 -7.72 -16.23 0.35
N GLU A 50 -6.90 -17.25 0.10
CA GLU A 50 -5.44 -17.12 0.08
C GLU A 50 -4.98 -16.15 -1.02
N GLU A 51 -5.53 -16.28 -2.22
CA GLU A 51 -5.19 -15.42 -3.35
C GLU A 51 -5.58 -13.96 -3.11
N LEU A 52 -6.75 -13.72 -2.50
CA LEU A 52 -7.21 -12.38 -2.13
C LEU A 52 -6.33 -11.75 -1.05
N ASP A 53 -6.00 -12.51 -0.01
CA ASP A 53 -5.23 -12.00 1.14
C ASP A 53 -3.75 -11.77 0.78
N THR A 54 -3.18 -12.62 -0.09
CA THR A 54 -1.74 -12.59 -0.38
C THR A 54 -1.38 -11.88 -1.68
N GLY A 55 -2.32 -11.70 -2.60
CA GLY A 55 -2.08 -11.14 -3.94
C GLY A 55 -1.34 -9.81 -3.88
N HIS A 56 -1.83 -8.85 -3.09
CA HIS A 56 -1.22 -7.52 -2.95
C HIS A 56 0.20 -7.57 -2.33
N VAL A 57 0.41 -8.45 -1.34
CA VAL A 57 1.73 -8.63 -0.72
C VAL A 57 2.74 -9.18 -1.74
N LYS A 58 2.33 -10.18 -2.52
CA LYS A 58 3.16 -10.76 -3.60
C LYS A 58 3.44 -9.74 -4.70
N ALA A 59 2.47 -8.89 -5.05
CA ALA A 59 2.66 -7.80 -6.00
C ALA A 59 3.74 -6.83 -5.52
N ASN A 60 3.61 -6.36 -4.28
CA ASN A 60 4.58 -5.45 -3.66
C ASN A 60 5.98 -6.05 -3.58
N ALA A 61 6.09 -7.34 -3.25
CA ALA A 61 7.37 -8.04 -3.23
C ALA A 61 8.02 -8.09 -4.62
N ARG A 62 7.25 -8.35 -5.69
CA ARG A 62 7.76 -8.36 -7.07
C ARG A 62 8.24 -6.97 -7.51
N VAL A 63 7.48 -5.92 -7.18
CA VAL A 63 7.88 -4.54 -7.47
C VAL A 63 9.16 -4.19 -6.71
N ALA A 64 9.25 -4.56 -5.44
CA ALA A 64 10.44 -4.33 -4.62
C ALA A 64 11.68 -5.07 -5.15
N ASP A 65 11.53 -6.33 -5.56
CA ASP A 65 12.62 -7.11 -6.18
C ASP A 65 13.12 -6.47 -7.48
N ASN A 66 12.20 -6.05 -8.35
CA ASN A 66 12.57 -5.33 -9.58
C ASN A 66 13.31 -4.02 -9.28
N LEU A 67 12.80 -3.23 -8.35
CA LEU A 67 13.42 -1.96 -7.97
C LEU A 67 14.81 -2.17 -7.37
N PHE A 68 14.98 -3.21 -6.53
CA PHE A 68 16.28 -3.59 -5.97
C PHE A 68 17.29 -3.92 -7.08
N LYS A 69 16.90 -4.76 -8.06
CA LYS A 69 17.76 -5.11 -9.21
C LYS A 69 18.19 -3.88 -10.00
N ILE A 70 17.28 -2.94 -10.23
CA ILE A 70 17.58 -1.67 -10.92
C ILE A 70 18.56 -0.84 -10.07
N ALA A 71 18.31 -0.70 -8.77
CA ALA A 71 19.15 0.08 -7.86
C ALA A 71 20.58 -0.48 -7.73
N THR A 72 20.77 -1.80 -7.85
CA THR A 72 22.08 -2.45 -7.81
C THR A 72 22.75 -2.60 -9.18
N GLY A 73 22.10 -2.12 -10.24
CA GLY A 73 22.62 -2.19 -11.61
C GLY A 73 23.47 -0.97 -12.00
N SER A 74 23.81 -0.89 -13.30
CA SER A 74 24.58 0.21 -13.90
C SER A 74 23.78 1.08 -14.88
N GLY A 75 22.47 0.87 -14.96
CA GLY A 75 21.57 1.65 -15.84
C GLY A 75 21.43 3.10 -15.39
N ARG A 76 20.95 3.97 -16.29
CA ARG A 76 20.73 5.40 -16.02
C ARG A 76 19.77 5.62 -14.84
N GLU A 77 18.81 4.72 -14.67
CA GLU A 77 17.79 4.75 -13.62
C GLU A 77 18.30 4.25 -12.25
N ALA A 78 19.48 3.61 -12.19
CA ALA A 78 20.00 2.96 -10.99
C ALA A 78 20.22 3.93 -9.82
N VAL A 79 20.79 5.12 -10.09
CA VAL A 79 21.04 6.14 -9.06
C VAL A 79 19.73 6.61 -8.42
N THR A 80 18.70 6.87 -9.23
CA THR A 80 17.38 7.29 -8.72
C THR A 80 16.74 6.20 -7.86
N ALA A 81 16.78 4.94 -8.31
CA ALA A 81 16.24 3.82 -7.53
C ALA A 81 17.02 3.60 -6.21
N ALA A 82 18.35 3.75 -6.24
CA ALA A 82 19.19 3.66 -5.05
C ALA A 82 18.91 4.79 -4.05
N ILE A 83 18.77 6.03 -4.51
CA ILE A 83 18.40 7.18 -3.66
C ILE A 83 17.04 6.94 -3.02
N PHE A 84 16.04 6.51 -3.81
CA PHE A 84 14.72 6.17 -3.26
C PHE A 84 14.82 5.08 -2.20
N TRP A 85 15.56 4.00 -2.46
CA TRP A 85 15.73 2.90 -1.52
C TRP A 85 16.34 3.36 -0.20
N LEU A 86 17.45 4.11 -0.25
CA LEU A 86 18.14 4.60 0.93
C LEU A 86 17.23 5.51 1.75
N LYS A 87 16.50 6.42 1.11
CA LYS A 87 15.60 7.34 1.80
C LYS A 87 14.36 6.67 2.37
N VAL A 88 13.63 5.92 1.55
CA VAL A 88 12.27 5.45 1.88
C VAL A 88 12.30 4.08 2.58
N ARG A 89 13.24 3.21 2.22
CA ARG A 89 13.28 1.83 2.76
C ARG A 89 14.37 1.61 3.81
N ALA A 90 15.55 2.19 3.63
CA ALA A 90 16.67 2.08 4.58
C ALA A 90 16.64 3.16 5.67
N GLY A 91 15.72 4.14 5.57
CA GLY A 91 15.51 5.17 6.59
C GLY A 91 16.60 6.24 6.65
N TRP A 92 17.38 6.42 5.58
CA TRP A 92 18.37 7.48 5.52
C TRP A 92 17.66 8.82 5.33
N SER A 93 18.03 9.79 6.14
CA SER A 93 17.51 11.15 6.08
C SER A 93 18.69 12.11 5.94
N GLU A 94 18.54 13.11 5.10
CA GLU A 94 19.49 14.23 5.02
C GLU A 94 19.39 15.13 6.27
N TYR A 95 18.24 15.07 6.95
CA TYR A 95 17.98 15.82 8.18
C TYR A 95 18.21 14.93 9.39
N ALA A 96 18.74 15.53 10.46
CA ALA A 96 18.74 14.90 11.77
C ALA A 96 17.30 14.48 12.12
N PRO A 97 17.10 13.31 12.76
CA PRO A 97 15.78 12.94 13.24
C PRO A 97 15.25 14.08 14.10
N PRO A 98 13.97 14.49 13.95
CA PRO A 98 13.40 15.53 14.79
C PRO A 98 13.64 15.13 16.25
N VAL A 99 14.20 16.06 17.03
CA VAL A 99 14.40 15.86 18.47
C VAL A 99 13.06 15.42 19.03
N GLN A 100 13.00 14.24 19.66
CA GLN A 100 11.81 13.80 20.36
C GLN A 100 11.64 14.70 21.59
N LEU A 101 10.98 15.82 21.38
CA LEU A 101 10.61 16.73 22.43
C LEU A 101 9.52 16.06 23.27
N GLY A 102 9.65 16.16 24.59
CA GLY A 102 8.55 15.79 25.47
C GLY A 102 7.30 16.59 25.11
N LYS A 103 6.10 16.06 25.37
CA LYS A 103 4.81 16.71 25.04
C LYS A 103 4.76 18.20 25.40
N LYS A 104 5.39 18.58 26.52
CA LYS A 104 5.51 19.97 26.97
C LYS A 104 6.33 20.84 25.99
N ALA A 105 7.50 20.36 25.58
CA ALA A 105 8.36 21.09 24.65
C ALA A 105 7.80 21.10 23.22
N GLN A 106 7.04 20.08 22.82
CA GLN A 106 6.32 20.10 21.54
C GLN A 106 5.24 21.19 21.53
N ALA A 107 4.43 21.27 22.60
CA ALA A 107 3.39 22.29 22.75
C ALA A 107 3.97 23.71 22.83
N GLU A 108 5.14 23.87 23.46
CA GLU A 108 5.85 25.16 23.54
C GLU A 108 6.37 25.58 22.16
N LEU A 109 6.93 24.64 21.38
CA LEU A 109 7.37 24.91 20.01
C LEU A 109 6.20 25.24 19.06
N GLU A 110 5.05 24.58 19.24
CA GLU A 110 3.82 24.88 18.51
C GLU A 110 3.24 26.25 18.92
N ALA A 111 3.30 26.61 20.20
CA ALA A 111 2.87 27.92 20.69
C ALA A 111 3.77 29.05 20.16
N VAL A 112 5.09 28.87 20.17
CA VAL A 112 6.05 29.85 19.62
C VAL A 112 5.86 30.02 18.11
N LYS A 113 5.74 28.93 17.35
CA LYS A 113 5.48 28.98 15.91
C LYS A 113 4.12 29.62 15.58
N SER A 114 3.13 29.45 16.45
CA SER A 114 1.83 30.10 16.29
C SER A 114 1.88 31.60 16.61
N ALA A 115 2.75 32.04 17.52
CA ALA A 115 2.92 33.44 17.87
C ALA A 115 3.60 34.25 16.75
N ASP A 116 4.57 33.65 16.05
CA ASP A 116 5.26 34.25 14.90
C ASP A 116 4.34 34.56 13.70
N GLY A 117 3.13 33.99 13.68
CA GLY A 117 2.11 34.25 12.66
C GLY A 117 1.02 35.25 13.06
N THR A 118 1.05 35.77 14.30
CA THR A 118 0.04 36.74 14.75
C THR A 118 0.61 38.15 14.84
N GLU A 119 0.08 39.00 13.97
CA GLU A 119 0.37 40.43 13.77
C GLU A 119 -0.07 41.30 14.97
N TRP A 120 0.24 40.88 16.20
CA TRP A 120 -0.08 41.63 17.44
C TRP A 120 1.14 42.34 18.02
N HIS A 121 2.36 41.98 17.61
CA HIS A 121 3.60 42.60 18.08
C HIS A 121 3.90 43.97 17.43
N THR A 122 3.19 44.34 16.35
CA THR A 122 3.37 45.60 15.60
C THR A 122 2.48 46.75 16.08
N LEU A 123 1.53 46.51 17.00
CA LEU A 123 0.49 47.49 17.37
C LEU A 123 0.67 48.14 18.75
N VAL A 124 1.83 47.98 19.39
CA VAL A 124 2.14 48.68 20.65
C VAL A 124 3.33 49.62 20.43
N HIS A 125 3.02 50.84 19.99
CA HIS A 125 3.89 52.01 20.03
C HIS A 125 3.30 53.02 21.01
#